data_AF-A0A959VNP6-F1
#
_entry.id   AF-A0A959VNP6-F1
#
_cell.length_a   1.000
_cell.length_b   1.000
_cell.length_c   1.000
_cell.angle_alpha   90.00
_cell.angle_beta   90.00
_cell.angle_gamma   90.00
#
_symmetry.space_group_name_H-M   'P 1'
#
loop_
_entity.id
_entity.type
_entity.pdbx_description
1 polymer ?
#
loop_
_entity_poly.entity_id
_entity_poly.type
_entity_poly.pdbx_seq_one_letter_code
_entity_poly.pdbx_strand_id
1 'polypeptide(L)'
;MLRVSGHSERTDVGRQRQANEDSYLARSPLFVVADGMGGAQAGEVASLTAIQAFQAGLPDGSPEESIERTIAVANHNIYEQAHADASLAGMGTTITVAAVDADTEQVYIGHVGDSRAYRLRDGIIQRLTRDHSLVEEMRRRGQITEEQAEDHPQRSIITRALGPEPEVQADLTAVPSEPGDVFLLCSDGLTTMISDEKISEILAGATSLDAAARTLVDEANRAGGRDNITVVIFQVEDPAKPLPRGEQPTMIRRGGARRPAGSRRGEREAPKPRRRGRIIAGVLSVCAVLLLLVGGLFVATRQAWFLGTDPAGRVALYSGLPYELPFGIDLY
;
A
#
# COMPACT_ATOMS: atom_id res chain seq x y z
N MET A 1 0.72 14.87 31.15
CA MET A 1 0.77 15.30 29.74
C MET A 1 1.50 14.25 28.96
N LEU A 2 0.73 13.27 28.47
CA LEU A 2 1.24 12.20 27.63
C LEU A 2 1.89 12.78 26.38
N ARG A 3 3.02 12.18 25.97
CA ARG A 3 3.72 12.54 24.74
C ARG A 3 4.13 11.29 24.00
N VAL A 4 4.30 11.42 22.70
CA VAL A 4 4.91 10.36 21.90
C VAL A 4 6.37 10.20 22.34
N SER A 5 6.74 9.02 22.86
CA SER A 5 8.11 8.71 23.28
C SER A 5 8.98 8.23 22.12
N GLY A 6 8.36 7.62 21.12
CA GLY A 6 8.99 7.15 19.90
C GLY A 6 7.96 6.73 18.85
N HIS A 7 8.39 6.70 17.59
CA HIS A 7 7.64 6.12 16.49
C HIS A 7 8.58 5.34 15.57
N SER A 8 8.00 4.47 14.76
CA SER A 8 8.67 3.80 13.66
C SER A 8 7.68 3.53 12.55
N GLU A 9 8.15 3.64 11.32
CA GLU A 9 7.36 3.46 10.13
C GLU A 9 8.09 2.54 9.15
N ARG A 10 7.32 1.81 8.36
CA ARG A 10 7.87 1.01 7.26
C ARG A 10 6.83 0.85 6.17
N THR A 11 7.27 1.01 4.94
CA THR A 11 6.47 0.72 3.75
C THR A 11 7.26 -0.22 2.83
N ASP A 12 6.56 -1.12 2.15
CA ASP A 12 7.13 -2.08 1.22
C ASP A 12 6.15 -2.32 0.07
N VAL A 13 6.67 -2.47 -1.16
CA VAL A 13 5.85 -2.73 -2.35
C VAL A 13 5.08 -4.06 -2.23
N GLY A 14 5.54 -4.98 -1.39
CA GLY A 14 5.06 -6.35 -1.37
C GLY A 14 5.77 -7.22 -2.40
N ARG A 15 5.25 -8.42 -2.62
CA ARG A 15 5.83 -9.41 -3.55
C ARG A 15 5.15 -9.43 -4.91
N GLN A 16 3.90 -8.97 -5.01
CA GLN A 16 3.07 -9.15 -6.21
C GLN A 16 2.71 -7.83 -6.92
N ARG A 17 2.95 -6.68 -6.29
CA ARG A 17 2.81 -5.36 -6.92
C ARG A 17 4.12 -4.92 -7.57
N GLN A 18 4.02 -4.01 -8.54
CA GLN A 18 5.18 -3.44 -9.24
C GLN A 18 5.58 -2.06 -8.71
N ALA A 19 4.63 -1.34 -8.12
CA ALA A 19 4.78 -0.02 -7.57
C ALA A 19 4.13 0.03 -6.18
N ASN A 20 4.52 1.04 -5.40
CA ASN A 20 3.93 1.32 -4.10
C ASN A 20 2.96 2.49 -4.24
N GLU A 21 1.68 2.23 -4.02
CA GLU A 21 0.60 3.21 -4.05
C GLU A 21 0.24 3.67 -2.63
N ASP A 22 0.84 3.09 -1.58
CA ASP A 22 0.71 3.58 -0.22
C ASP A 22 1.57 4.82 0.04
N SER A 23 1.02 5.74 0.83
CA SER A 23 1.73 6.88 1.39
C SER A 23 1.49 7.00 2.90
N TYR A 24 2.43 7.60 3.62
CA TYR A 24 2.28 7.84 5.05
C TYR A 24 2.91 9.17 5.51
N LEU A 25 2.48 9.64 6.67
CA LEU A 25 3.11 10.70 7.46
C LEU A 25 3.37 10.17 8.86
N ALA A 26 4.64 10.13 9.28
CA ALA A 26 5.02 9.72 10.63
C ALA A 26 5.77 10.86 11.32
N ARG A 27 5.03 11.75 12.01
CA ARG A 27 5.64 12.90 12.69
C ARG A 27 4.79 13.35 13.88
N SER A 28 5.27 13.05 15.09
CA SER A 28 4.64 13.52 16.33
C SER A 28 4.25 15.00 16.27
N PRO A 29 3.02 15.37 16.65
CA PRO A 29 1.98 14.51 17.26
C PRO A 29 1.03 13.83 16.27
N LEU A 30 1.32 13.82 14.97
CA LEU A 30 0.40 13.41 13.89
C LEU A 30 0.95 12.23 13.07
N PHE A 31 0.10 11.22 12.87
CA PHE A 31 0.41 10.03 12.10
C PHE A 31 -0.70 9.75 11.10
N VAL A 32 -0.34 9.42 9.87
CA VAL A 32 -1.32 9.18 8.79
C VAL A 32 -0.83 8.03 7.91
N VAL A 33 -1.74 7.15 7.50
CA VAL A 33 -1.55 6.14 6.45
C VAL A 33 -2.65 6.34 5.41
N ALA A 34 -2.27 6.26 4.13
CA ALA A 34 -3.17 6.36 3.00
C ALA A 34 -2.81 5.27 1.98
N ASP A 35 -3.78 4.43 1.63
CA ASP A 35 -3.64 3.33 0.67
C ASP A 35 -4.31 3.74 -0.64
N GLY A 36 -3.47 3.94 -1.66
CA GLY A 36 -3.87 4.48 -2.96
C GLY A 36 -4.45 3.42 -3.87
N MET A 37 -5.58 3.72 -4.50
CA MET A 37 -6.22 2.84 -5.47
C MET A 37 -6.46 3.57 -6.79
N GLY A 38 -6.39 2.84 -7.90
CA GLY A 38 -6.70 3.38 -9.21
C GLY A 38 -6.06 2.57 -10.33
N GLY A 39 -6.27 3.02 -11.58
CA GLY A 39 -5.52 2.52 -12.74
C GLY A 39 -4.04 2.95 -12.70
N ALA A 40 -3.34 2.81 -13.83
CA ALA A 40 -1.90 3.07 -13.93
C ALA A 40 -1.46 4.39 -13.25
N GLN A 41 -0.76 4.28 -12.11
CA GLN A 41 -0.16 5.38 -11.32
C GLN A 41 -1.13 6.37 -10.66
N ALA A 42 -2.44 6.14 -10.80
CA ALA A 42 -3.47 6.98 -10.23
C ALA A 42 -3.53 6.86 -8.68
N GLY A 43 -3.31 5.66 -8.15
CA GLY A 43 -3.34 5.40 -6.71
C GLY A 43 -2.24 6.14 -5.94
N GLU A 44 -1.00 6.10 -6.43
CA GLU A 44 0.14 6.81 -5.84
C GLU A 44 -0.11 8.32 -5.73
N VAL A 45 -0.70 8.93 -6.78
CA VAL A 45 -1.01 10.37 -6.78
C VAL A 45 -2.10 10.69 -5.76
N ALA A 46 -3.13 9.85 -5.66
CA ALA A 46 -4.21 10.03 -4.69
C ALA A 46 -3.69 9.94 -3.24
N SER A 47 -2.95 8.89 -2.90
CA SER A 47 -2.44 8.70 -1.53
C SER A 47 -1.45 9.79 -1.14
N LEU A 48 -0.58 10.20 -2.06
CA LEU A 48 0.35 11.32 -1.82
C LEU A 48 -0.41 12.64 -1.59
N THR A 49 -1.43 12.92 -2.40
CA THR A 49 -2.27 14.12 -2.25
C THR A 49 -2.98 14.13 -0.89
N ALA A 50 -3.48 12.98 -0.44
CA ALA A 50 -4.07 12.84 0.88
C ALA A 50 -3.06 13.18 1.98
N ILE A 51 -1.86 12.62 1.94
CA ILE A 51 -0.80 12.91 2.91
C ILE A 51 -0.38 14.38 2.90
N GLN A 52 -0.32 15.02 1.72
CA GLN A 52 0.05 16.42 1.57
C GLN A 52 -0.87 17.37 2.36
N ALA A 53 -2.16 17.06 2.46
CA ALA A 53 -3.11 17.86 3.24
C ALA A 53 -2.73 17.95 4.73
N PHE A 54 -2.04 16.94 5.26
CA PHE A 54 -1.63 16.87 6.67
C PHE A 54 -0.19 17.35 6.92
N GLN A 55 0.59 17.68 5.87
CA GLN A 55 2.00 18.06 6.02
C GLN A 55 2.20 19.33 6.84
N ALA A 56 1.26 20.28 6.77
CA ALA A 56 1.29 21.50 7.56
C ALA A 56 0.88 21.30 9.04
N GLY A 57 0.44 20.08 9.40
CA GLY A 57 -0.21 19.81 10.68
C GLY A 57 -1.72 20.01 10.61
N LEU A 58 -2.37 19.87 11.77
CA LEU A 58 -3.80 20.13 11.89
C LEU A 58 -4.05 21.63 12.09
N PRO A 59 -5.13 22.19 11.52
CA PRO A 59 -5.52 23.57 11.78
C PRO A 59 -5.93 23.78 13.24
N ASP A 60 -5.96 25.04 13.67
CA ASP A 60 -6.47 25.41 15.00
C ASP A 60 -7.95 25.00 15.14
N GLY A 61 -8.31 24.46 16.30
CA GLY A 61 -9.65 23.95 16.58
C GLY A 61 -9.63 22.76 17.53
N SER A 62 -10.78 22.13 17.72
CA SER A 62 -10.83 20.81 18.37
C SER A 62 -10.14 19.80 17.45
N PRO A 63 -9.38 18.81 17.99
CA PRO A 63 -8.71 17.82 17.16
C PRO A 63 -9.64 17.08 16.19
N GLU A 64 -10.88 16.79 16.61
CA GLU A 64 -11.90 16.14 15.79
C GLU A 64 -12.29 16.99 14.57
N GLU A 65 -12.67 18.26 14.79
CA GLU A 65 -13.01 19.18 13.69
C GLU A 65 -11.82 19.42 12.76
N SER A 66 -10.62 19.53 13.33
CA SER A 66 -9.41 19.76 12.55
C SER A 66 -9.07 18.56 11.67
N ILE A 67 -9.21 17.33 12.17
CA ILE A 67 -9.04 16.11 11.38
C ILE A 67 -10.11 16.05 10.27
N GLU A 68 -11.38 16.26 10.61
CA GLU A 68 -12.48 16.22 9.64
C GLU A 68 -12.28 17.22 8.50
N ARG A 69 -11.94 18.48 8.83
CA ARG A 69 -11.65 19.52 7.85
C ARG A 69 -10.47 19.16 6.95
N THR A 70 -9.40 18.63 7.52
CA THR A 70 -8.23 18.25 6.71
C THR A 70 -8.53 17.04 5.81
N ILE A 71 -9.33 16.06 6.27
CA ILE A 71 -9.82 14.96 5.41
C ILE A 71 -10.70 15.53 4.28
N ALA A 72 -11.59 16.47 4.55
CA ALA A 72 -12.43 17.10 3.53
C ALA A 72 -11.59 17.85 2.48
N VAL A 73 -10.55 18.56 2.91
CA VAL A 73 -9.59 19.23 2.00
C VAL A 73 -8.83 18.20 1.16
N ALA A 74 -8.36 17.11 1.76
CA ALA A 74 -7.71 16.01 1.04
C ALA A 74 -8.65 15.43 -0.04
N ASN A 75 -9.90 15.12 0.33
CA ASN A 75 -10.91 14.62 -0.60
C ASN A 75 -11.14 15.57 -1.78
N HIS A 76 -11.36 16.85 -1.49
CA HIS A 76 -11.59 17.87 -2.52
C HIS A 76 -10.41 17.96 -3.49
N ASN A 77 -9.17 17.98 -2.98
CA ASN A 77 -7.98 18.06 -3.82
C ASN A 77 -7.80 16.84 -4.73
N ILE A 78 -8.15 15.64 -4.27
CA ILE A 78 -8.10 14.40 -5.06
C ILE A 78 -9.21 14.41 -6.11
N TYR A 79 -10.43 14.76 -5.70
CA TYR A 79 -11.59 14.85 -6.59
C TYR A 79 -11.34 15.82 -7.75
N GLU A 80 -10.86 17.03 -7.47
CA GLU A 80 -10.57 18.04 -8.50
C GLU A 80 -9.48 17.58 -9.47
N GLN A 81 -8.41 16.97 -8.97
CA GLN A 81 -7.33 16.43 -9.81
C GLN A 81 -7.83 15.30 -10.73
N ALA A 82 -8.66 14.40 -10.20
CA ALA A 82 -9.23 13.28 -10.96
C ALA A 82 -10.16 13.76 -12.09
N HIS A 83 -10.81 14.92 -11.92
CA HIS A 83 -11.67 15.55 -12.91
C HIS A 83 -10.91 16.43 -13.90
N ALA A 84 -9.78 17.00 -13.50
CA ALA A 84 -8.94 17.85 -14.35
C ALA A 84 -8.04 17.04 -15.31
N ASP A 85 -7.60 15.84 -14.91
CA ASP A 85 -6.70 14.99 -15.71
C ASP A 85 -7.32 13.61 -15.96
N ALA A 86 -7.59 13.31 -17.24
CA ALA A 86 -8.15 12.04 -17.66
C ALA A 86 -7.26 10.82 -17.33
N SER A 87 -5.95 11.01 -17.15
CA SER A 87 -5.04 9.94 -16.72
C SER A 87 -5.17 9.58 -15.24
N LEU A 88 -5.75 10.48 -14.43
CA LEU A 88 -6.02 10.30 -13.01
C LEU A 88 -7.50 9.96 -12.74
N ALA A 89 -8.29 9.75 -13.79
CA ALA A 89 -9.71 9.47 -13.68
C ALA A 89 -9.95 8.21 -12.82
N GLY A 90 -10.82 8.34 -11.83
CA GLY A 90 -11.16 7.26 -10.90
C GLY A 90 -10.08 6.94 -9.86
N MET A 91 -9.07 7.81 -9.69
CA MET A 91 -8.15 7.69 -8.57
C MET A 91 -8.88 7.87 -7.24
N GLY A 92 -8.41 7.16 -6.22
CA GLY A 92 -8.86 7.35 -4.86
C GLY A 92 -7.84 6.84 -3.86
N THR A 93 -8.10 7.09 -2.58
CA THR A 93 -7.25 6.55 -1.51
C THR A 93 -8.07 6.34 -0.25
N THR A 94 -7.65 5.40 0.59
CA THR A 94 -8.05 5.38 1.99
C THR A 94 -7.34 6.49 2.75
N ILE A 95 -7.79 6.78 3.97
CA ILE A 95 -7.01 7.53 4.94
C ILE A 95 -7.30 7.06 6.36
N THR A 96 -6.25 6.88 7.15
CA THR A 96 -6.32 6.63 8.59
C THR A 96 -5.37 7.59 9.30
N VAL A 97 -5.89 8.40 10.19
CA VAL A 97 -5.21 9.48 10.90
C VAL A 97 -5.20 9.16 12.39
N ALA A 98 -4.09 9.43 13.07
CA ALA A 98 -4.01 9.49 14.52
C ALA A 98 -3.32 10.79 14.95
N ALA A 99 -4.00 11.58 15.77
CA ALA A 99 -3.46 12.79 16.36
C ALA A 99 -3.41 12.64 17.88
N VAL A 100 -2.22 12.79 18.45
CA VAL A 100 -2.00 12.71 19.89
C VAL A 100 -2.19 14.09 20.52
N ASP A 101 -3.16 14.21 21.41
CA ASP A 101 -3.39 15.42 22.18
C ASP A 101 -2.85 15.26 23.60
N ALA A 102 -1.75 15.98 23.88
CA ALA A 102 -1.05 15.92 25.15
C ALA A 102 -1.82 16.58 26.31
N ASP A 103 -2.74 17.49 26.00
CA ASP A 103 -3.51 18.26 26.99
C ASP A 103 -4.73 17.47 27.46
N THR A 104 -5.39 16.75 26.55
CA THR A 104 -6.56 15.92 26.85
C THR A 104 -6.23 14.45 27.14
N GLU A 105 -4.98 14.04 26.93
CA GLU A 105 -4.51 12.66 27.08
C GLU A 105 -5.30 11.68 26.20
N GLN A 106 -5.76 12.17 25.04
CA GLN A 106 -6.49 11.40 24.03
C GLN A 106 -5.65 11.21 22.76
N VAL A 107 -5.93 10.12 22.06
CA VAL A 107 -5.57 9.95 20.64
C VAL A 107 -6.84 10.03 19.82
N TYR A 108 -6.89 10.99 18.90
CA TYR A 108 -8.01 11.19 18.00
C TYR A 108 -7.74 10.44 16.69
N ILE A 109 -8.65 9.55 16.34
CA ILE A 109 -8.62 8.75 15.12
C ILE A 109 -9.59 9.33 14.11
N GLY A 110 -9.13 9.57 12.88
CA GLY A 110 -9.97 9.87 11.73
C GLY A 110 -9.80 8.81 10.65
N HIS A 111 -10.88 8.31 10.07
CA HIS A 111 -10.80 7.14 9.21
C HIS A 111 -11.79 7.16 8.03
N VAL A 112 -11.28 6.80 6.84
CA VAL A 112 -12.05 6.47 5.64
C VAL A 112 -11.34 5.34 4.89
N GLY A 113 -12.01 4.20 4.72
CA GLY A 113 -11.54 3.10 3.87
C GLY A 113 -11.45 1.82 4.68
N ASP A 114 -10.51 0.94 4.35
CA ASP A 114 -10.30 -0.36 5.00
C ASP A 114 -8.88 -0.55 5.55
N SER A 115 -8.03 0.48 5.46
CA SER A 115 -6.86 0.61 6.33
C SER A 115 -7.29 0.63 7.81
N ARG A 116 -6.39 0.31 8.74
CA ARG A 116 -6.78 0.09 10.15
C ARG A 116 -5.91 0.82 11.14
N ALA A 117 -6.51 1.18 12.27
CA ALA A 117 -5.79 1.60 13.47
C ALA A 117 -6.05 0.64 14.63
N TYR A 118 -5.01 0.37 15.40
CA TYR A 118 -5.02 -0.50 16.57
C TYR A 118 -4.37 0.16 17.77
N ARG A 119 -4.80 -0.23 18.96
CA ARG A 119 -4.10 0.03 20.23
C ARG A 119 -3.72 -1.30 20.87
N LEU A 120 -2.47 -1.43 21.29
CA LEU A 120 -1.99 -2.46 22.18
C LEU A 120 -1.82 -1.89 23.59
N ARG A 121 -2.52 -2.48 24.56
CA ARG A 121 -2.42 -2.18 25.99
C ARG A 121 -2.38 -3.47 26.77
N ASP A 122 -1.39 -3.63 27.66
CA ASP A 122 -1.24 -4.82 28.51
C ASP A 122 -1.26 -6.15 27.72
N GLY A 123 -0.71 -6.15 26.50
CA GLY A 123 -0.69 -7.31 25.61
C GLY A 123 -2.02 -7.61 24.89
N ILE A 124 -3.04 -6.76 25.05
CA ILE A 124 -4.33 -6.89 24.40
C ILE A 124 -4.41 -5.89 23.25
N ILE A 125 -4.59 -6.39 22.03
CA ILE A 125 -4.83 -5.57 20.85
C ILE A 125 -6.32 -5.22 20.74
N GLN A 126 -6.60 -3.97 20.41
CA GLN A 126 -7.95 -3.48 20.14
C GLN A 126 -7.93 -2.74 18.80
N ARG A 127 -8.78 -3.17 17.86
CA ARG A 127 -9.05 -2.41 16.64
C ARG A 127 -9.88 -1.17 16.97
N LEU A 128 -9.43 -0.01 16.48
CA LEU A 128 -10.05 1.30 16.73
C LEU A 128 -10.91 1.77 15.56
N THR A 129 -10.67 1.25 14.36
CA THR A 129 -11.41 1.60 13.14
C THR A 129 -12.39 0.51 12.73
N ARG A 130 -13.26 0.86 11.79
CA ARG A 130 -14.15 -0.08 11.12
C ARG A 130 -14.01 0.07 9.63
N ASP A 131 -13.68 -1.02 8.96
CA ASP A 131 -13.51 -1.04 7.52
C ASP A 131 -14.79 -0.60 6.80
N HIS A 132 -14.67 0.40 5.94
CA HIS A 132 -15.68 0.77 4.97
C HIS A 132 -15.58 -0.15 3.76
N SER A 133 -15.95 -1.43 3.96
CA SER A 133 -15.96 -2.46 2.92
C SER A 133 -17.33 -3.10 2.77
N LEU A 134 -17.59 -3.70 1.61
CA LEU A 134 -18.86 -4.37 1.31
C LEU A 134 -19.10 -5.52 2.29
N VAL A 135 -18.05 -6.29 2.58
CA VAL A 135 -18.14 -7.43 3.49
C VAL A 135 -18.43 -7.01 4.93
N GLU A 136 -17.85 -5.90 5.40
CA GLU A 136 -18.15 -5.38 6.74
C GLU A 136 -19.61 -4.92 6.85
N GLU A 137 -20.16 -4.31 5.79
CA GLU A 137 -21.59 -3.94 5.76
C GLU A 137 -22.51 -5.16 5.68
N MET A 138 -22.15 -6.20 4.91
CA MET A 138 -22.89 -7.47 4.86
C MET A 138 -22.89 -8.16 6.23
N ARG A 139 -21.74 -8.19 6.90
CA ARG A 139 -21.57 -8.74 8.24
C ARG A 139 -22.40 -7.99 9.27
N ARG A 140 -22.38 -6.65 9.23
CA ARG A 140 -23.19 -5.78 10.08
C ARG A 140 -24.70 -6.05 9.92
N ARG A 141 -25.14 -6.36 8.70
CA ARG A 141 -26.53 -6.74 8.41
C ARG A 141 -26.87 -8.19 8.78
N GLY A 142 -25.91 -8.95 9.31
CA GLY A 142 -26.08 -10.36 9.66
C GLY A 142 -26.21 -11.28 8.44
N GLN A 143 -25.75 -10.83 7.26
CA GLN A 143 -25.83 -11.61 6.02
C GLN A 143 -24.70 -12.65 5.93
N ILE A 144 -23.57 -12.36 6.55
CA ILE A 144 -22.40 -13.25 6.63
C ILE A 144 -21.80 -13.20 8.04
N THR A 145 -21.09 -14.26 8.42
CA THR A 145 -20.27 -14.34 9.63
C THR A 145 -18.90 -13.69 9.44
N GLU A 146 -18.14 -13.51 10.52
CA GLU A 146 -16.75 -13.01 10.47
C GLU A 146 -15.87 -13.92 9.59
N GLU A 147 -15.91 -15.23 9.84
CA GLU A 147 -15.17 -16.25 9.08
C GLU A 147 -15.52 -16.22 7.58
N GLN A 148 -16.79 -15.98 7.25
CA GLN A 148 -17.23 -15.85 5.86
C GLN A 148 -16.78 -14.54 5.20
N ALA A 149 -16.58 -13.47 5.97
CA ALA A 149 -16.13 -12.18 5.44
C ALA A 149 -14.66 -12.24 4.99
N GLU A 150 -13.81 -12.96 5.73
CA GLU A 150 -12.38 -13.12 5.43
C GLU A 150 -12.14 -13.81 4.07
N ASP A 151 -12.90 -14.86 3.77
CA ASP A 151 -12.78 -15.63 2.54
C ASP A 151 -13.70 -15.13 1.40
N HIS A 152 -14.44 -14.04 1.62
CA HIS A 152 -15.43 -13.58 0.64
C HIS A 152 -14.76 -13.07 -0.64
N PRO A 153 -15.27 -13.42 -1.84
CA PRO A 153 -14.68 -12.99 -3.11
C PRO A 153 -14.72 -11.46 -3.32
N GLN A 154 -15.60 -10.77 -2.62
CA GLN A 154 -15.78 -9.32 -2.70
C GLN A 154 -15.18 -8.57 -1.49
N ARG A 155 -14.27 -9.19 -0.73
CA ARG A 155 -13.68 -8.56 0.47
C ARG A 155 -12.92 -7.26 0.19
N SER A 156 -12.30 -7.15 -0.99
CA SER A 156 -11.54 -5.97 -1.42
C SER A 156 -12.41 -4.86 -2.01
N ILE A 157 -13.74 -4.99 -1.99
CA ILE A 157 -14.64 -3.91 -2.44
C ILE A 157 -14.86 -2.96 -1.28
N ILE A 158 -14.22 -1.79 -1.35
CA ILE A 158 -14.46 -0.70 -0.43
C ILE A 158 -15.76 0.05 -0.77
N THR A 159 -16.41 0.60 0.24
CA THR A 159 -17.66 1.38 0.14
C THR A 159 -17.44 2.87 0.36
N ARG A 160 -16.26 3.27 0.85
CA ARG A 160 -15.90 4.69 1.05
C ARG A 160 -14.40 4.90 0.83
N ALA A 161 -14.07 5.95 0.08
CA ALA A 161 -12.71 6.40 -0.19
C ALA A 161 -12.68 7.91 -0.42
N LEU A 162 -11.50 8.51 -0.34
CA LEU A 162 -11.26 9.89 -0.74
C LEU A 162 -11.06 9.94 -2.27
N GLY A 163 -11.71 10.90 -2.94
CA GLY A 163 -11.52 11.16 -4.36
C GLY A 163 -12.72 10.83 -5.27
N PRO A 164 -13.39 9.67 -5.13
CA PRO A 164 -14.50 9.31 -6.02
C PRO A 164 -15.71 10.24 -5.96
N GLU A 165 -16.02 10.77 -4.78
CA GLU A 165 -17.16 11.67 -4.54
C GLU A 165 -16.68 13.05 -4.06
N PRO A 166 -17.42 14.14 -4.37
CA PRO A 166 -17.01 15.50 -3.98
C PRO A 166 -17.01 15.72 -2.47
N GLU A 167 -17.81 14.95 -1.74
CA GLU A 167 -17.90 14.96 -0.28
C GLU A 167 -17.62 13.56 0.26
N VAL A 168 -17.05 13.48 1.47
CA VAL A 168 -16.77 12.21 2.14
C VAL A 168 -17.05 12.35 3.63
N GLN A 169 -17.70 11.34 4.21
CA GLN A 169 -17.93 11.27 5.64
C GLN A 169 -16.79 10.50 6.32
N ALA A 170 -16.03 11.18 7.18
CA ALA A 170 -15.01 10.54 8.01
C ALA A 170 -15.62 9.98 9.29
N ASP A 171 -15.14 8.80 9.70
CA ASP A 171 -15.41 8.27 11.03
C ASP A 171 -14.39 8.89 12.00
N LEU A 172 -14.86 9.48 13.09
CA LEU A 172 -14.03 10.13 14.12
C LEU A 172 -14.18 9.39 15.46
N THR A 173 -13.08 9.18 16.16
CA THR A 173 -13.10 8.53 17.48
C THR A 173 -12.01 9.09 18.38
N ALA A 174 -12.40 9.59 19.56
CA ALA A 174 -11.47 9.92 20.63
C ALA A 174 -11.18 8.68 21.49
N VAL A 175 -9.90 8.35 21.64
CA VAL A 175 -9.45 7.17 22.38
C VAL A 175 -8.61 7.59 23.57
N PRO A 176 -9.02 7.25 24.82
CA PRO A 176 -8.21 7.53 25.99
C PRO A 176 -6.87 6.79 25.92
N SER A 177 -5.79 7.53 26.15
CA SER A 177 -4.43 6.99 26.09
C SER A 177 -3.82 6.89 27.48
N GLU A 178 -3.01 5.87 27.69
CA GLU A 178 -2.29 5.61 28.94
C GLU A 178 -0.80 5.44 28.68
N PRO A 179 0.08 5.77 29.65
CA PRO A 179 1.52 5.56 29.49
C PRO A 179 1.83 4.09 29.13
N GLY A 180 2.55 3.90 28.04
CA GLY A 180 2.95 2.59 27.52
C GLY A 180 2.06 2.04 26.41
N ASP A 181 0.89 2.64 26.14
CA ASP A 181 0.07 2.28 24.99
C ASP A 181 0.89 2.39 23.69
N VAL A 182 0.78 1.36 22.86
CA VAL A 182 1.36 1.33 21.52
C VAL A 182 0.22 1.39 20.50
N PHE A 183 0.30 2.33 19.57
CA PHE A 183 -0.64 2.48 18.48
C PHE A 183 -0.01 2.02 17.17
N LEU A 184 -0.80 1.36 16.34
CA LEU A 184 -0.42 0.92 14.99
C LEU A 184 -1.46 1.44 14.00
N LEU A 185 -1.00 2.12 12.95
CA LEU A 185 -1.78 2.40 11.73
C LEU A 185 -1.20 1.53 10.62
N CYS A 186 -2.05 0.92 9.80
CA CYS A 186 -1.59 0.09 8.69
C CYS A 186 -2.53 0.10 7.49
N SER A 187 -1.99 -0.13 6.29
CA SER A 187 -2.77 -0.46 5.09
C SER A 187 -3.30 -1.90 5.14
N ASP A 188 -4.20 -2.24 4.24
CA ASP A 188 -4.85 -3.56 4.21
C ASP A 188 -3.86 -4.68 3.82
N GLY A 189 -2.75 -4.35 3.15
CA GLY A 189 -1.71 -5.32 2.79
C GLY A 189 -1.05 -5.98 4.00
N LEU A 190 -1.14 -5.39 5.20
CA LEU A 190 -0.77 -6.07 6.44
C LEU A 190 -1.87 -7.07 6.86
N THR A 191 -3.09 -6.57 7.06
CA THR A 191 -4.17 -7.26 7.76
C THR A 191 -4.88 -8.31 6.90
N THR A 192 -4.70 -8.24 5.57
CA THR A 192 -5.10 -9.30 4.65
C THR A 192 -4.13 -10.49 4.66
N MET A 193 -2.88 -10.28 5.11
CA MET A 193 -1.83 -11.30 5.09
C MET A 193 -1.60 -11.97 6.44
N ILE A 194 -1.77 -11.23 7.55
CA ILE A 194 -1.59 -11.76 8.92
C ILE A 194 -2.78 -11.35 9.81
N SER A 195 -3.16 -12.22 10.75
CA SER A 195 -4.31 -11.99 11.62
C SER A 195 -4.01 -10.97 12.73
N ASP A 196 -5.07 -10.43 13.33
CA ASP A 196 -4.97 -9.50 14.46
C ASP A 196 -4.24 -10.14 15.66
N GLU A 197 -4.41 -11.44 15.89
CA GLU A 197 -3.66 -12.17 16.92
C GLU A 197 -2.16 -12.15 16.61
N LYS A 198 -1.79 -12.37 15.35
CA LYS A 198 -0.40 -12.36 14.93
C LYS A 198 0.22 -10.97 15.06
N ILE A 199 -0.53 -9.92 14.72
CA ILE A 199 -0.11 -8.53 14.93
C ILE A 199 0.13 -8.29 16.43
N SER A 200 -0.80 -8.73 17.30
CA SER A 200 -0.67 -8.62 18.76
C SER A 200 0.60 -9.29 19.27
N GLU A 201 0.85 -10.54 18.87
CA GLU A 201 2.07 -11.29 19.24
C GLU A 201 3.35 -10.54 18.86
N ILE A 202 3.39 -9.99 17.65
CA ILE A 202 4.57 -9.28 17.13
C ILE A 202 4.79 -7.98 17.90
N LEU A 203 3.74 -7.19 18.12
CA LEU A 203 3.85 -5.93 18.85
C LEU A 203 4.23 -6.16 20.32
N ALA A 204 3.64 -7.16 20.98
CA ALA A 204 3.93 -7.48 22.38
C ALA A 204 5.31 -8.11 22.59
N GLY A 205 5.81 -8.88 21.61
CA GLY A 205 7.10 -9.56 21.69
C GLY A 205 8.30 -8.75 21.19
N ALA A 206 8.08 -7.59 20.55
CA ALA A 206 9.14 -6.81 19.95
C ALA A 206 10.01 -6.09 21.00
N THR A 207 11.33 -6.10 20.76
CA THR A 207 12.29 -5.38 21.61
C THR A 207 12.34 -3.86 21.36
N SER A 208 11.78 -3.42 20.23
CA SER A 208 11.67 -2.01 19.85
C SER A 208 10.59 -1.80 18.79
N LEU A 209 10.08 -0.57 18.65
CA LEU A 209 9.09 -0.23 17.62
C LEU A 209 9.59 -0.53 16.20
N ASP A 210 10.88 -0.29 15.93
CA ASP A 210 11.48 -0.59 14.63
C ASP A 210 11.59 -2.11 14.38
N ALA A 211 11.95 -2.90 15.41
CA ALA A 211 11.91 -4.36 15.29
C ALA A 211 10.47 -4.86 15.02
N ALA A 212 9.46 -4.24 15.65
CA ALA A 212 8.06 -4.55 15.41
C ALA A 212 7.64 -4.22 13.97
N ALA A 213 7.90 -2.98 13.50
CA ALA A 213 7.58 -2.53 12.14
C ALA A 213 8.26 -3.41 11.09
N ARG A 214 9.53 -3.77 11.31
CA ARG A 214 10.24 -4.68 10.42
C ARG A 214 9.60 -6.06 10.37
N THR A 215 9.29 -6.63 11.54
CA THR A 215 8.73 -7.98 11.64
C THR A 215 7.33 -8.06 11.03
N LEU A 216 6.47 -7.07 11.26
CA LEU A 216 5.13 -6.99 10.65
C LEU A 216 5.19 -7.06 9.11
N VAL A 217 6.00 -6.19 8.51
CA VAL A 217 6.18 -6.16 7.04
C VAL A 217 6.79 -7.46 6.53
N ASP A 218 7.79 -8.01 7.22
CA ASP A 218 8.45 -9.24 6.79
C ASP A 218 7.50 -10.46 6.87
N GLU A 219 6.65 -10.55 7.90
CA GLU A 219 5.67 -11.63 8.04
C GLU A 219 4.56 -11.52 6.98
N ALA A 220 4.01 -10.32 6.73
CA ALA A 220 3.04 -10.11 5.65
C ALA A 220 3.61 -10.48 4.27
N ASN A 221 4.87 -10.13 4.01
CA ASN A 221 5.58 -10.53 2.81
C ASN A 221 5.81 -12.04 2.72
N ARG A 222 6.03 -12.74 3.83
CA ARG A 222 6.17 -14.21 3.86
C ARG A 222 4.84 -14.92 3.65
N ALA A 223 3.74 -14.36 4.14
CA ALA A 223 2.38 -14.87 3.95
C ALA A 223 1.85 -14.67 2.52
N GLY A 224 2.52 -13.82 1.72
CA GLY A 224 2.32 -13.76 0.27
C GLY A 224 2.61 -12.40 -0.33
N GLY A 225 2.58 -11.33 0.46
CA GLY A 225 2.83 -9.95 0.02
C GLY A 225 2.02 -9.57 -1.21
N ARG A 226 0.70 -9.77 -1.15
CA ARG A 226 -0.18 -9.57 -2.32
C ARG A 226 -0.41 -8.10 -2.64
N ASP A 227 -0.26 -7.24 -1.63
CA ASP A 227 -0.43 -5.79 -1.77
C ASP A 227 0.78 -5.02 -1.22
N ASN A 228 0.72 -3.69 -1.37
CA ASN A 228 1.57 -2.76 -0.67
C ASN A 228 1.34 -2.85 0.84
N ILE A 229 2.41 -2.78 1.61
CA ILE A 229 2.35 -2.98 3.06
C ILE A 229 2.96 -1.77 3.73
N THR A 230 2.13 -1.00 4.42
CA THR A 230 2.55 0.18 5.18
C THR A 230 2.13 0.06 6.62
N VAL A 231 3.06 0.33 7.53
CA VAL A 231 2.83 0.36 8.98
C VAL A 231 3.47 1.60 9.58
N VAL A 232 2.74 2.25 10.49
CA VAL A 232 3.21 3.36 11.31
C VAL A 232 2.87 3.04 12.76
N ILE A 233 3.89 2.94 13.61
CA ILE A 233 3.79 2.56 15.01
C ILE A 233 4.28 3.71 15.86
N PHE A 234 3.56 4.06 16.92
CA PHE A 234 4.03 5.02 17.91
C PHE A 234 3.65 4.60 19.33
N GLN A 235 4.44 5.03 20.30
CA GLN A 235 4.19 4.79 21.72
C GLN A 235 3.97 6.12 22.44
N VAL A 236 3.01 6.14 23.36
CA VAL A 236 2.78 7.27 24.26
C VAL A 236 3.34 6.98 25.65
N GLU A 237 3.95 7.97 26.28
CA GLU A 237 4.48 7.88 27.65
C GLU A 237 4.12 9.12 28.47
N ASP A 238 4.14 8.96 29.78
CA ASP A 238 4.17 10.10 30.71
C ASP A 238 5.64 10.54 30.92
N PRO A 239 6.03 11.75 30.51
CA PRO A 239 7.39 12.24 30.71
C PRO A 239 7.80 12.36 32.19
N ALA A 240 6.84 12.37 33.14
CA ALA A 240 7.12 12.35 34.58
C ALA A 240 7.44 10.94 35.12
N LYS A 241 7.09 9.88 34.37
CA LYS A 241 7.38 8.47 34.68
C LYS A 241 7.83 7.76 33.40
N PRO A 242 9.03 8.09 32.89
CA PRO A 242 9.55 7.44 31.69
C PRO A 242 9.58 5.93 31.93
N LEU A 243 9.13 5.16 30.94
CA LEU A 243 9.26 3.71 31.00
C LEU A 243 10.75 3.36 31.16
N PRO A 244 11.08 2.27 31.89
CA PRO A 244 12.46 1.82 31.95
C PRO A 244 12.91 1.52 30.52
N ARG A 245 13.76 2.38 29.96
CA ARG A 245 14.42 2.07 28.68
C ARG A 245 15.19 0.79 28.94
N GLY A 246 14.74 -0.31 28.33
CA GLY A 246 15.43 -1.59 28.42
C GLY A 246 16.92 -1.35 28.23
N GLU A 247 17.71 -1.70 29.25
CA GLU A 247 19.15 -1.58 29.22
C GLU A 247 19.63 -2.21 27.91
N GLN A 248 20.31 -1.42 27.07
CA GLN A 248 21.03 -1.97 25.94
C GLN A 248 21.91 -3.10 26.49
N PRO A 249 21.80 -4.35 25.98
CA PRO A 249 22.73 -5.37 26.38
C PRO A 249 24.13 -4.87 26.08
N THR A 250 24.89 -4.70 27.16
CA THR A 250 26.27 -4.25 27.15
C THR A 250 27.06 -5.01 26.11
N MET A 251 27.70 -4.27 25.22
CA MET A 251 28.64 -4.75 24.22
C MET A 251 29.71 -5.65 24.88
N ILE A 252 29.57 -6.98 24.79
CA ILE A 252 30.67 -7.89 25.12
C ILE A 252 31.62 -7.93 23.92
N ARG A 253 32.57 -7.01 23.92
CA ARG A 253 33.78 -7.10 23.12
C ARG A 253 34.69 -8.18 23.72
N ARG A 254 34.81 -9.35 23.08
CA ARG A 254 35.92 -10.28 23.34
C ARG A 254 37.10 -9.95 22.43
N GLY A 255 38.15 -9.35 23.00
CA GLY A 255 39.51 -9.31 22.41
C GLY A 255 40.08 -10.73 22.35
N GLY A 256 40.69 -11.15 21.23
CA GLY A 256 42.14 -11.13 20.97
C GLY A 256 42.78 -12.46 21.43
N ALA A 257 43.72 -13.14 20.76
CA ALA A 257 44.53 -12.94 19.56
C ALA A 257 45.29 -14.26 19.27
N ARG A 258 45.64 -14.57 18.01
CA ARG A 258 47.03 -14.81 17.49
C ARG A 258 47.07 -15.56 16.14
N ARG A 259 47.91 -15.02 15.24
CA ARG A 259 48.47 -15.67 14.02
C ARG A 259 49.60 -16.66 14.40
N PRO A 260 50.03 -17.55 13.48
CA PRO A 260 51.15 -17.26 12.54
C PRO A 260 50.78 -17.65 11.09
N ALA A 261 51.21 -17.00 9.98
CA ALA A 261 52.51 -16.62 9.41
C ALA A 261 53.03 -17.63 8.36
N GLY A 262 53.26 -17.12 7.12
CA GLY A 262 53.99 -17.77 6.01
C GLY A 262 53.07 -18.43 4.95
N SER A 263 53.20 -18.27 3.62
CA SER A 263 54.33 -17.76 2.83
C SER A 263 53.92 -17.40 1.36
N ARG A 264 54.61 -16.37 0.84
CA ARG A 264 55.17 -16.13 -0.51
C ARG A 264 54.38 -16.33 -1.83
N ARG A 265 54.36 -15.19 -2.55
CA ARG A 265 54.72 -14.90 -3.97
C ARG A 265 53.89 -15.49 -5.11
N GLY A 266 53.49 -14.59 -6.01
CA GLY A 266 53.17 -14.88 -7.40
C GLY A 266 52.46 -13.73 -8.10
N GLU A 267 53.21 -12.72 -8.56
CA GLU A 267 52.77 -11.82 -9.64
C GLU A 267 52.40 -12.63 -10.88
N ARG A 268 51.25 -12.33 -11.49
CA ARG A 268 51.05 -12.37 -12.96
C ARG A 268 49.77 -11.65 -13.35
N GLU A 269 49.92 -10.72 -14.27
CA GLU A 269 48.87 -9.97 -14.97
C GLU A 269 47.92 -10.86 -15.79
N ALA A 270 46.76 -10.26 -16.10
CA ALA A 270 45.52 -10.79 -16.66
C ALA A 270 45.61 -11.48 -18.04
N PRO A 271 44.49 -12.10 -18.49
CA PRO A 271 43.68 -11.37 -19.47
C PRO A 271 42.15 -11.45 -19.26
N LYS A 272 41.45 -10.36 -19.64
CA LYS A 272 39.98 -10.24 -19.73
C LYS A 272 39.39 -11.17 -20.81
N PRO A 273 38.26 -11.86 -20.57
CA PRO A 273 37.51 -12.50 -21.65
C PRO A 273 36.54 -11.52 -22.32
N ARG A 274 36.44 -11.70 -23.64
CA ARG A 274 35.83 -10.85 -24.66
C ARG A 274 34.29 -10.87 -24.63
N ARG A 275 33.68 -9.69 -24.71
CA ARG A 275 32.28 -9.48 -25.10
C ARG A 275 32.08 -9.83 -26.59
N ARG A 276 31.71 -11.06 -26.91
CA ARG A 276 31.02 -11.42 -28.17
C ARG A 276 30.05 -12.55 -27.86
N GLY A 277 28.79 -12.21 -27.64
CA GLY A 277 27.72 -13.16 -27.30
C GLY A 277 26.38 -12.49 -26.99
N ARG A 278 26.39 -11.23 -26.56
CA ARG A 278 25.14 -10.48 -26.25
C ARG A 278 24.41 -9.91 -27.46
N ILE A 279 25.04 -9.81 -28.63
CA ILE A 279 24.38 -9.30 -29.85
C ILE A 279 23.55 -10.40 -30.53
N ILE A 280 24.08 -11.63 -30.61
CA ILE A 280 23.35 -12.76 -31.23
C ILE A 280 22.13 -13.15 -30.40
N ALA A 281 22.26 -13.15 -29.07
CA ALA A 281 21.15 -13.40 -28.16
C ALA A 281 20.04 -12.34 -28.31
N GLY A 282 20.38 -11.06 -28.44
CA GLY A 282 19.41 -9.98 -28.63
C GLY A 282 18.68 -10.01 -29.97
N VAL A 283 19.36 -10.39 -31.05
CA VAL A 283 18.73 -10.51 -32.38
C VAL A 283 17.73 -11.67 -32.42
N LEU A 284 18.05 -12.80 -31.78
CA LEU A 284 17.16 -13.96 -31.72
C LEU A 284 15.86 -13.67 -30.95
N SER A 285 15.91 -12.93 -29.84
CA SER A 285 14.71 -12.55 -29.10
C SER A 285 13.82 -11.60 -29.90
N VAL A 286 14.41 -10.65 -30.62
CA VAL A 286 13.64 -9.73 -31.48
C VAL A 286 12.95 -10.49 -32.63
N CYS A 287 13.64 -11.45 -33.26
CA CYS A 287 13.03 -12.31 -34.27
C CYS A 287 11.88 -13.18 -33.72
N ALA A 288 12.01 -13.70 -32.49
CA ALA A 288 10.97 -14.49 -31.86
C ALA A 288 9.71 -13.66 -31.54
N VAL A 289 9.88 -12.43 -31.05
CA VAL A 289 8.76 -11.50 -30.80
C VAL A 289 8.07 -11.11 -32.10
N LEU A 290 8.82 -10.83 -33.17
CA LEU A 290 8.27 -10.54 -34.49
C LEU A 290 7.47 -11.73 -35.07
N LEU A 291 7.98 -12.95 -34.92
CA LEU A 291 7.26 -14.16 -35.35
C LEU A 291 5.95 -14.35 -34.58
N LEU A 292 5.94 -14.09 -33.27
CA LEU A 292 4.73 -14.16 -32.45
C LEU A 292 3.72 -13.08 -32.83
N LEU A 293 4.16 -11.84 -33.11
CA LEU A 293 3.30 -10.76 -33.56
C LEU A 293 2.68 -11.05 -34.94
N VAL A 294 3.50 -11.50 -35.90
CA VAL A 294 3.01 -11.84 -37.24
C VAL A 294 2.08 -13.06 -37.21
N GLY A 295 2.42 -14.08 -36.42
CA GLY A 295 1.57 -15.25 -36.22
C GLY A 295 0.25 -14.90 -35.55
N GLY A 296 0.27 -14.06 -34.51
CA GLY A 296 -0.92 -13.55 -33.83
C GLY A 296 -1.83 -12.76 -34.77
N LEU A 297 -1.24 -11.86 -35.57
CA LEU A 297 -1.98 -11.08 -36.57
C LEU A 297 -2.60 -11.99 -37.64
N PHE A 298 -1.87 -12.99 -38.13
CA PHE A 298 -2.37 -13.96 -39.10
C PHE A 298 -3.51 -14.83 -38.57
N VAL A 299 -3.50 -15.19 -37.29
CA VAL A 299 -4.61 -15.92 -36.66
C VAL A 299 -5.81 -14.99 -36.47
N ALA A 300 -5.59 -13.75 -36.04
CA ALA A 300 -6.65 -12.76 -35.86
C ALA A 300 -7.37 -12.44 -37.18
N THR A 301 -6.64 -12.30 -38.29
CA THR A 301 -7.25 -12.06 -39.61
C THR A 301 -8.16 -13.21 -40.07
N ARG A 302 -7.90 -14.44 -39.61
CA ARG A 302 -8.70 -15.63 -39.93
C ARG A 302 -9.89 -15.88 -39.01
N GLN A 303 -9.98 -15.16 -37.90
CA GLN A 303 -11.09 -15.28 -36.94
C GLN A 303 -12.07 -14.09 -36.99
N ALA A 304 -11.77 -13.06 -37.76
CA ALA A 304 -12.64 -11.91 -37.94
C ALA A 304 -13.75 -12.22 -38.96
N TRP A 305 -15.00 -11.98 -38.56
CA TRP A 305 -16.17 -12.04 -39.43
C TRP A 305 -16.87 -10.69 -39.40
N PHE A 306 -17.31 -10.20 -40.55
CA PHE A 306 -18.06 -8.94 -40.65
C PHE A 306 -19.31 -9.11 -41.52
N LEU A 307 -20.34 -8.34 -41.19
CA LEU A 307 -21.60 -8.28 -41.94
C LEU A 307 -21.53 -7.19 -43.00
N GLY A 308 -21.81 -7.54 -44.26
CA GLY A 308 -22.01 -6.59 -45.35
C GLY A 308 -23.47 -6.60 -45.84
N THR A 309 -23.96 -5.45 -46.28
CA THR A 309 -25.31 -5.31 -46.86
C THR A 309 -25.24 -4.75 -48.28
N ASP A 310 -25.87 -5.44 -49.23
CA ASP A 310 -26.06 -4.97 -50.61
C ASP A 310 -27.20 -3.93 -50.67
N PRO A 311 -27.15 -2.89 -51.54
CA PRO A 311 -28.27 -1.99 -51.85
C PRO A 311 -29.63 -2.66 -52.09
N ALA A 312 -29.67 -3.95 -52.46
CA ALA A 312 -30.90 -4.75 -52.56
C ALA A 312 -31.44 -5.31 -51.22
N GLY A 313 -30.84 -4.96 -50.07
CA GLY A 313 -31.27 -5.38 -48.73
C GLY A 313 -30.85 -6.78 -48.31
N ARG A 314 -29.90 -7.41 -49.03
CA ARG A 314 -29.37 -8.74 -48.69
C ARG A 314 -28.18 -8.64 -47.74
N VAL A 315 -28.21 -9.43 -46.67
CA VAL A 315 -27.12 -9.51 -45.69
C VAL A 315 -26.21 -10.69 -46.06
N ALA A 316 -24.90 -10.43 -46.17
CA ALA A 316 -23.89 -11.45 -46.40
C ALA A 316 -22.82 -11.40 -45.29
N LEU A 317 -22.38 -12.59 -44.87
CA LEU A 317 -21.35 -12.76 -43.85
C LEU A 317 -20.01 -13.02 -44.54
N TYR A 318 -19.02 -12.17 -44.27
CA TYR A 318 -17.67 -12.27 -44.85
C TYR A 318 -16.66 -12.62 -43.76
N SER A 319 -15.66 -13.44 -44.10
CA SER A 319 -14.55 -13.79 -43.20
C SER A 319 -13.29 -13.05 -43.63
N GLY A 320 -12.73 -12.17 -42.80
CA GLY A 320 -11.55 -11.36 -43.13
C GLY A 320 -11.51 -10.01 -42.39
N LEU A 321 -10.50 -9.18 -42.67
CA LEU A 321 -10.39 -7.81 -42.15
C LEU A 321 -10.84 -6.80 -43.22
N PRO A 322 -11.83 -5.93 -42.95
CA PRO A 322 -12.29 -4.93 -43.90
C PRO A 322 -11.33 -3.73 -43.93
N TYR A 323 -10.18 -3.89 -44.58
CA TYR A 323 -9.19 -2.81 -44.69
C TYR A 323 -8.49 -2.83 -46.05
N GLU A 324 -8.54 -1.72 -46.78
CA GLU A 324 -7.68 -1.48 -47.94
C GLU A 324 -6.28 -1.09 -47.43
N LEU A 325 -5.28 -1.92 -47.70
CA LEU A 325 -3.90 -1.53 -47.45
C LEU A 325 -3.40 -0.60 -48.56
N PRO A 326 -2.49 0.35 -48.26
CA PRO A 326 -1.84 1.13 -49.30
C PRO A 326 -1.15 0.20 -50.32
N PHE A 327 -1.15 0.61 -51.59
CA PHE A 327 -0.78 -0.18 -52.79
C PHE A 327 -1.87 -1.06 -53.42
N GLY A 328 -3.15 -0.91 -53.03
CA GLY A 328 -4.27 -1.51 -53.77
C GLY A 328 -4.33 -3.03 -53.66
N ILE A 329 -3.92 -3.57 -52.51
CA ILE A 329 -4.04 -4.99 -52.20
C ILE A 329 -5.31 -5.16 -51.36
N ASP A 330 -6.33 -5.76 -51.97
CA ASP A 330 -7.56 -6.10 -51.30
C ASP A 330 -7.37 -7.40 -50.49
N LEU A 331 -7.46 -7.30 -49.17
CA LEU A 331 -7.59 -8.45 -48.29
C LEU A 331 -9.09 -8.76 -48.12
N TYR A 332 -9.67 -9.40 -49.14
CA TYR A 332 -10.89 -10.18 -48.96
C TYR A 332 -10.54 -11.60 -48.49
#